data_AF-A0A975HSG3-F1
#
_entry.id   AF-A0A975HSG3-F1
#
_cell.length_a   1.000
_cell.length_b   1.000
_cell.length_c   1.000
_cell.angle_alpha   90.00
_cell.angle_beta   90.00
_cell.angle_gamma   90.00
#
_symmetry.space_group_name_H-M   'P 1'
#
loop_
_entity.id
_entity.type
_entity.pdbx_description
1 polymer ?
#
loop_
_entity_poly.entity_id
_entity_poly.type
_entity_poly.pdbx_seq_one_letter_code
_entity_poly.pdbx_strand_id
1 'polypeptide(L)'
;MLVATTRAPSDAPGEVFTGERSDTLSFTNVVVSVPPDRAVGSIQWPRQGPGDPAREFAVTEISALPRAGLLPWFKAHAGGKRRVLVFVHGFNTRFDASVFRFAQIVHDTGSRWVPVLFSWPSRGSVFDYMYDRESANFSRSDLADVLRSAAKSPLVDEVVVMAHSMGAWLTVEALRQMALTDGRIPKKLTNVVLASPDLDIDVFRRQVMEMGPNRPNMTIFVSRNDHALSLSRAISGNVTRVGAVDLSQEPYKSQLEATSGIVVLDLTALQGGDALNHSKFATTPEMVQILGNRMMAGQTISDQELTGATAAEAVGGVIGAVVTAPITVFAAGARN
;
A
#
# COMPACT_ATOMS: atom_id res chain seq x y z
N MET A 1 -12.62 -3.98 8.86
CA MET A 1 -11.94 -4.13 7.56
C MET A 1 -12.08 -5.57 7.09
N LEU A 2 -12.01 -5.81 5.78
CA LEU A 2 -11.91 -7.15 5.23
C LEU A 2 -10.44 -7.51 5.10
N VAL A 3 -10.05 -8.71 5.51
CA VAL A 3 -8.73 -9.25 5.24
C VAL A 3 -8.88 -10.46 4.32
N ALA A 4 -8.19 -10.43 3.19
CA ALA A 4 -7.99 -11.56 2.30
C ALA A 4 -6.57 -12.08 2.53
N THR A 5 -6.40 -13.38 2.81
CA THR A 5 -5.09 -13.93 3.18
C THR A 5 -4.84 -15.32 2.61
N THR A 6 -3.60 -15.54 2.20
CA THR A 6 -3.03 -16.82 1.78
C THR A 6 -2.14 -17.43 2.89
N ARG A 7 -2.24 -16.90 4.13
CA ARG A 7 -1.56 -17.45 5.30
C ARG A 7 -2.28 -18.69 5.83
N ALA A 8 -1.51 -19.65 6.34
CA ALA A 8 -2.06 -20.78 7.08
C ALA A 8 -2.67 -20.30 8.42
N PRO A 9 -3.84 -20.84 8.83
CA PRO A 9 -4.39 -20.55 10.15
C PRO A 9 -3.42 -21.01 11.24
N SER A 10 -3.49 -20.38 12.41
CA SER A 10 -2.71 -20.79 13.60
C SER A 10 -3.61 -21.46 14.63
N ASP A 11 -3.06 -22.47 15.29
CA ASP A 11 -3.65 -23.06 16.50
C ASP A 11 -3.10 -22.41 17.78
N ALA A 12 -2.13 -21.50 17.65
CA ALA A 12 -1.49 -20.85 18.79
C ALA A 12 -2.42 -19.79 19.42
N PRO A 13 -2.59 -19.79 20.76
CA PRO A 13 -3.43 -18.78 21.42
C PRO A 13 -3.00 -17.35 21.11
N GLY A 14 -3.95 -16.53 20.64
CA GLY A 14 -3.70 -15.13 20.30
C GLY A 14 -3.12 -14.89 18.90
N GLU A 15 -2.83 -15.94 18.13
CA GLU A 15 -2.43 -15.85 16.74
C GLU A 15 -3.56 -16.40 15.84
N VAL A 16 -3.95 -15.63 14.83
CA VAL A 16 -5.04 -16.03 13.92
C VAL A 16 -4.49 -16.74 12.71
N PHE A 17 -3.43 -16.17 12.13
CA PHE A 17 -2.75 -16.67 10.95
C PHE A 17 -1.25 -16.60 11.17
N THR A 18 -0.56 -17.66 10.72
CA THR A 18 0.89 -17.81 10.85
C THR A 18 1.65 -17.04 9.76
N GLY A 19 2.98 -17.16 9.77
CA GLY A 19 3.84 -16.76 8.66
C GLY A 19 3.86 -17.75 7.49
N GLU A 20 3.19 -18.90 7.61
CA GLU A 20 3.27 -19.99 6.63
C GLU A 20 2.20 -19.92 5.54
N ARG A 21 2.45 -20.59 4.41
CA ARG A 21 1.56 -20.60 3.24
C ARG A 21 0.34 -21.49 3.47
N SER A 22 -0.81 -21.05 2.97
CA SER A 22 -2.01 -21.86 2.76
C SER A 22 -2.25 -22.01 1.27
N ASP A 23 -2.69 -23.20 0.84
CA ASP A 23 -3.17 -23.44 -0.52
C ASP A 23 -4.55 -22.83 -0.80
N THR A 24 -5.13 -22.12 0.18
CA THR A 24 -6.46 -21.52 0.07
C THR A 24 -6.44 -20.04 0.42
N LEU A 25 -7.09 -19.23 -0.42
CA LEU A 25 -7.42 -17.84 -0.10
C LEU A 25 -8.59 -17.79 0.88
N SER A 26 -8.29 -17.36 2.10
CA SER A 26 -9.24 -17.16 3.18
C SER A 26 -9.65 -15.69 3.31
N PHE A 27 -10.84 -15.44 3.83
CA PHE A 27 -11.34 -14.10 4.12
C PHE A 27 -11.81 -14.00 5.56
N THR A 28 -11.51 -12.88 6.21
CA THR A 28 -11.92 -12.61 7.60
C THR A 28 -12.33 -11.15 7.76
N ASN A 29 -13.36 -10.90 8.56
CA ASN A 29 -13.68 -9.57 9.05
C ASN A 29 -12.84 -9.29 10.29
N VAL A 30 -12.21 -8.12 10.34
CA VAL A 30 -11.43 -7.66 11.50
C VAL A 30 -11.87 -6.26 11.89
N VAL A 31 -12.24 -6.07 13.15
CA VAL A 31 -12.52 -4.76 13.74
C VAL A 31 -11.39 -4.43 14.71
N VAL A 32 -10.80 -3.25 14.52
CA VAL A 32 -9.65 -2.76 15.31
C VAL A 32 -10.08 -1.48 16.03
N SER A 33 -9.89 -1.46 17.34
CA SER A 33 -9.90 -0.21 18.11
C SER A 33 -8.57 0.51 17.90
N VAL A 34 -8.68 1.81 17.64
CA VAL A 34 -7.54 2.72 17.49
C VAL A 34 -7.65 3.74 18.64
N PRO A 35 -6.65 3.83 19.53
CA PRO A 35 -6.72 4.71 20.69
C PRO A 35 -6.74 6.18 20.26
N PRO A 36 -7.53 7.04 20.94
CA PRO A 36 -7.73 8.43 20.54
C PRO A 36 -6.53 9.33 20.86
N ASP A 37 -5.77 9.02 21.91
CA ASP A 37 -4.63 9.83 22.37
C ASP A 37 -3.30 9.22 21.91
N ARG A 38 -2.92 9.57 20.67
CA ARG A 38 -1.64 9.18 20.08
C ARG A 38 -1.19 10.14 18.98
N ALA A 39 0.10 10.10 18.67
CA ALA A 39 0.62 10.78 17.49
C ALA A 39 0.10 10.13 16.20
N VAL A 40 -0.20 10.95 15.19
CA VAL A 40 -0.49 10.49 13.82
C VAL A 40 0.70 9.69 13.28
N GLY A 41 0.43 8.59 12.59
CA GLY A 41 1.46 7.70 12.04
C GLY A 41 2.01 6.66 13.01
N SER A 42 1.75 6.82 14.31
CA SER A 42 2.22 5.92 15.37
C SER A 42 1.25 4.76 15.62
N ILE A 43 1.81 3.63 16.05
CA ILE A 43 1.06 2.47 16.53
C ILE A 43 1.47 2.23 17.99
N GLN A 44 0.52 2.37 18.90
CA GLN A 44 0.67 1.97 20.30
C GLN A 44 0.41 0.47 20.42
N TRP A 45 1.49 -0.31 20.40
CA TRP A 45 1.42 -1.77 20.43
C TRP A 45 1.03 -2.28 21.82
N PRO A 46 0.17 -3.31 21.89
CA PRO A 46 -0.11 -3.99 23.13
C PRO A 46 1.13 -4.72 23.65
N ARG A 47 1.44 -4.56 24.94
CA ARG A 47 2.56 -5.29 25.58
C ARG A 47 2.26 -6.78 25.77
N GLN A 48 0.99 -7.11 25.93
CA GLN A 48 0.47 -8.47 26.11
C GLN A 48 -0.97 -8.53 25.58
N GLY A 49 -1.43 -9.73 25.21
CA GLY A 49 -2.78 -9.92 24.69
C GLY A 49 -3.83 -10.15 25.79
N PRO A 50 -5.09 -9.72 25.60
CA PRO A 50 -5.53 -8.72 24.61
C PRO A 50 -5.12 -7.29 25.03
N GLY A 51 -4.87 -6.42 24.05
CA GLY A 51 -4.52 -5.01 24.29
C GLY A 51 -5.65 -4.19 24.88
N ASP A 52 -5.32 -3.10 25.59
CA ASP A 52 -6.30 -2.15 26.15
C ASP A 52 -6.85 -1.22 25.04
N PRO A 53 -8.11 -1.36 24.58
CA PRO A 53 -8.63 -0.58 23.45
C PRO A 53 -8.66 0.94 23.68
N ALA A 54 -8.57 1.39 24.94
CA ALA A 54 -8.53 2.80 25.29
C ALA A 54 -7.14 3.42 25.17
N ARG A 55 -6.08 2.60 25.14
CA ARG A 55 -4.67 3.04 25.18
C ARG A 55 -3.79 2.45 24.10
N GLU A 56 -4.21 1.35 23.48
CA GLU A 56 -3.43 0.54 22.57
C GLU A 56 -4.29 0.10 21.39
N PHE A 57 -3.64 -0.27 20.29
CA PHE A 57 -4.34 -0.94 19.19
C PHE A 57 -4.80 -2.32 19.66
N ALA A 58 -6.09 -2.61 19.47
CA ALA A 58 -6.68 -3.87 19.90
C ALA A 58 -7.65 -4.40 18.85
N VAL A 59 -7.59 -5.69 18.54
CA VAL A 59 -8.63 -6.35 17.75
C VAL A 59 -9.83 -6.59 18.67
N THR A 60 -10.96 -5.95 18.37
CA THR A 60 -12.20 -6.07 19.16
C THR A 60 -13.16 -7.09 18.57
N GLU A 61 -13.02 -7.40 17.28
CA GLU A 61 -13.78 -8.47 16.62
C GLU A 61 -12.91 -9.11 15.55
N ILE A 62 -12.97 -10.44 15.48
CA ILE A 62 -12.49 -11.18 14.33
C ILE A 62 -13.45 -12.32 14.00
N SER A 63 -13.86 -12.42 12.74
CA SER A 63 -14.81 -13.43 12.31
C SER A 63 -14.51 -13.92 10.90
N ALA A 64 -14.44 -15.24 10.73
CA ALA A 64 -14.27 -15.85 9.41
C ALA A 64 -15.42 -15.42 8.50
N LEU A 65 -15.09 -15.04 7.27
CA LEU A 65 -16.06 -14.55 6.29
C LEU A 65 -16.04 -15.46 5.06
N PRO A 66 -16.99 -16.39 4.91
CA PRO A 66 -17.08 -17.21 3.71
C PRO A 66 -17.26 -16.36 2.46
N ARG A 67 -16.84 -16.86 1.30
CA ARG A 67 -16.94 -16.14 0.02
C ARG A 67 -18.35 -15.62 -0.28
N ALA A 68 -19.39 -16.39 0.06
CA ALA A 68 -20.79 -15.98 -0.09
C ALA A 68 -21.18 -14.75 0.76
N GLY A 69 -20.47 -14.51 1.87
CA GLY A 69 -20.65 -13.35 2.75
C GLY A 69 -19.96 -12.07 2.29
N LEU A 70 -19.07 -12.13 1.29
CA LEU A 70 -18.28 -10.97 0.84
C LEU A 70 -19.16 -9.83 0.29
N LEU A 71 -20.15 -10.14 -0.56
CA LEU A 71 -21.05 -9.13 -1.12
C LEU A 71 -21.95 -8.49 -0.06
N PRO A 72 -22.63 -9.26 0.82
CA PRO A 72 -23.37 -8.69 1.95
C PRO A 72 -22.51 -7.83 2.87
N TRP A 73 -21.31 -8.33 3.23
CA TRP A 73 -20.36 -7.58 4.04
C TRP A 73 -19.98 -6.26 3.36
N PHE A 74 -19.64 -6.31 2.06
CA PHE A 74 -19.31 -5.11 1.30
C PHE A 74 -20.46 -4.12 1.30
N LYS A 75 -21.70 -4.56 1.04
CA LYS A 75 -22.89 -3.69 1.02
C LYS A 75 -23.12 -3.00 2.37
N ALA A 76 -22.82 -3.66 3.48
CA ALA A 76 -22.97 -3.10 4.82
C ALA A 76 -21.88 -2.05 5.16
N HIS A 77 -20.71 -2.13 4.53
CA HIS A 77 -19.56 -1.26 4.83
C HIS A 77 -19.29 -0.21 3.74
N ALA A 78 -19.80 -0.43 2.54
CA ALA A 78 -19.68 0.51 1.42
C ALA A 78 -20.60 1.70 1.67
N GLY A 79 -20.02 2.78 2.20
CA GLY A 79 -20.67 4.09 2.25
C GLY A 79 -20.98 4.61 0.83
N GLY A 80 -21.51 5.84 0.73
CA GLY A 80 -22.09 6.36 -0.51
C GLY A 80 -21.20 6.38 -1.77
N LYS A 81 -19.87 6.42 -1.63
CA LYS A 81 -18.93 6.46 -2.79
C LYS A 81 -18.44 5.07 -3.26
N ARG A 82 -18.74 3.99 -2.54
CA ARG A 82 -18.45 2.59 -2.93
C ARG A 82 -17.04 2.32 -3.50
N ARG A 83 -16.03 2.98 -2.92
CA ARG A 83 -14.60 2.84 -3.30
C ARG A 83 -13.91 1.82 -2.41
N VAL A 84 -12.94 1.10 -2.96
CA VAL A 84 -12.15 0.10 -2.23
C VAL A 84 -10.69 0.55 -2.15
N LEU A 85 -10.14 0.53 -0.93
CA LEU A 85 -8.70 0.64 -0.71
C LEU A 85 -8.16 -0.75 -0.40
N VAL A 86 -7.34 -1.29 -1.30
CA VAL A 86 -6.61 -2.54 -1.07
C VAL A 86 -5.20 -2.21 -0.57
N PHE A 87 -4.83 -2.67 0.62
CA PHE A 87 -3.48 -2.54 1.14
C PHE A 87 -2.72 -3.86 1.07
N VAL A 88 -1.49 -3.82 0.57
CA VAL A 88 -0.58 -4.98 0.46
C VAL A 88 0.67 -4.69 1.27
N HIS A 89 0.88 -5.46 2.35
CA HIS A 89 2.02 -5.24 3.26
C HIS A 89 3.36 -5.67 2.65
N GLY A 90 4.46 -5.27 3.30
CA GLY A 90 5.83 -5.58 2.90
C GLY A 90 6.43 -6.84 3.52
N PHE A 91 7.73 -6.98 3.34
CA PHE A 91 8.59 -7.99 3.97
C PHE A 91 8.58 -7.89 5.50
N ASN A 92 8.95 -8.97 6.21
CA ASN A 92 9.17 -8.95 7.66
C ASN A 92 7.93 -8.45 8.43
N THR A 93 6.75 -8.91 8.00
CA THR A 93 5.47 -8.43 8.54
C THR A 93 4.61 -9.60 9.01
N ARG A 94 4.32 -9.64 10.31
CA ARG A 94 3.36 -10.57 10.91
C ARG A 94 1.91 -10.17 10.56
N PHE A 95 0.96 -11.09 10.73
CA PHE A 95 -0.45 -10.84 10.42
C PHE A 95 -1.03 -9.66 11.21
N ASP A 96 -0.93 -9.70 12.54
CA ASP A 96 -1.32 -8.64 13.47
C ASP A 96 -0.67 -7.29 13.10
N ALA A 97 0.61 -7.33 12.73
CA ALA A 97 1.32 -6.13 12.35
C ALA A 97 0.76 -5.48 11.07
N SER A 98 0.43 -6.29 10.06
CA SER A 98 -0.24 -5.80 8.85
C SER A 98 -1.62 -5.23 9.12
N VAL A 99 -2.38 -5.85 10.03
CA VAL A 99 -3.72 -5.40 10.46
C VAL A 99 -3.64 -4.03 11.13
N PHE A 100 -2.76 -3.88 12.13
CA PHE A 100 -2.63 -2.62 12.87
C PHE A 100 -2.08 -1.49 12.00
N ARG A 101 -1.09 -1.77 11.14
CA ARG A 101 -0.60 -0.76 10.19
C ARG A 101 -1.70 -0.27 9.27
N PHE A 102 -2.52 -1.18 8.73
CA PHE A 102 -3.60 -0.75 7.83
C PHE A 102 -4.72 -0.02 8.58
N ALA A 103 -5.08 -0.46 9.79
CA ALA A 103 -6.02 0.24 10.65
C ALA A 103 -5.54 1.68 10.94
N GLN A 104 -4.25 1.83 11.25
CA GLN A 104 -3.61 3.13 11.46
C GLN A 104 -3.73 4.02 10.22
N ILE A 105 -3.35 3.51 9.04
CA ILE A 105 -3.43 4.28 7.79
C ILE A 105 -4.87 4.74 7.52
N VAL A 106 -5.85 3.84 7.59
CA VAL A 106 -7.26 4.16 7.31
C VAL A 106 -7.80 5.20 8.30
N HIS A 107 -7.50 5.03 9.59
CA HIS A 107 -7.93 5.94 10.63
C HIS A 107 -7.29 7.33 10.48
N ASP A 108 -5.96 7.38 10.35
CA ASP A 108 -5.20 8.63 10.31
C ASP A 108 -5.46 9.46 9.05
N THR A 109 -5.73 8.79 7.93
CA THR A 109 -6.10 9.46 6.68
C THR A 109 -7.56 9.91 6.65
N GLY A 110 -8.39 9.50 7.61
CA GLY A 110 -9.84 9.72 7.59
C GLY A 110 -10.54 9.05 6.41
N SER A 111 -9.94 8.01 5.83
CA SER A 111 -10.46 7.38 4.61
C SER A 111 -11.81 6.73 4.87
N ARG A 112 -12.78 7.05 4.01
CA ARG A 112 -14.12 6.43 4.00
C ARG A 112 -14.27 5.33 2.96
N TRP A 113 -13.16 4.87 2.39
CA TRP A 113 -13.16 3.78 1.41
C TRP A 113 -13.24 2.45 2.16
N VAL A 114 -13.84 1.45 1.53
CA VAL A 114 -13.93 0.10 2.10
C VAL A 114 -12.51 -0.46 2.23
N PRO A 115 -12.02 -0.72 3.45
CA PRO A 115 -10.65 -1.15 3.65
C PRO A 115 -10.54 -2.67 3.47
N VAL A 116 -9.68 -3.08 2.53
CA VAL A 116 -9.33 -4.47 2.24
C VAL A 116 -7.82 -4.67 2.43
N LEU A 117 -7.42 -5.49 3.40
CA LEU A 117 -6.03 -5.91 3.56
C LEU A 117 -5.80 -7.18 2.75
N PHE A 118 -4.77 -7.21 1.90
CA PHE A 118 -4.23 -8.45 1.37
C PHE A 118 -2.99 -8.84 2.20
N SER A 119 -3.13 -9.89 3.02
CA SER A 119 -2.07 -10.38 3.90
C SER A 119 -1.48 -11.68 3.37
N TRP A 120 -0.26 -11.61 2.83
CA TRP A 120 0.46 -12.75 2.26
C TRP A 120 1.48 -13.33 3.27
N PRO A 121 1.95 -14.59 3.13
CA PRO A 121 2.76 -15.26 4.14
C PRO A 121 4.13 -14.60 4.29
N SER A 122 4.34 -13.99 5.44
CA SER A 122 5.63 -13.45 5.87
C SER A 122 5.91 -13.90 7.29
N ARG A 123 7.13 -14.37 7.53
CA ARG A 123 7.55 -14.90 8.84
C ARG A 123 7.82 -13.81 9.88
N GLY A 124 7.80 -12.55 9.49
CA GLY A 124 8.09 -11.46 10.42
C GLY A 124 9.53 -11.50 10.95
N SER A 125 10.47 -11.94 10.10
CA SER A 125 11.89 -12.02 10.42
C SER A 125 12.74 -11.46 9.28
N VAL A 126 13.77 -10.68 9.63
CA VAL A 126 14.74 -10.12 8.68
C VAL A 126 15.59 -11.21 7.99
N PHE A 127 15.70 -12.39 8.61
CA PHE A 127 16.49 -13.51 8.09
C PHE A 127 15.72 -14.35 7.06
N ASP A 128 14.39 -14.19 6.98
CA ASP A 128 13.52 -14.97 6.11
C ASP A 128 13.25 -14.27 4.76
N TYR A 129 14.11 -13.35 4.33
CA TYR A 129 13.94 -12.55 3.11
C TYR A 129 13.65 -13.39 1.87
N MET A 130 14.39 -14.49 1.65
CA MET A 130 14.14 -15.40 0.53
C MET A 130 12.80 -16.12 0.65
N TYR A 131 12.45 -16.59 1.85
CA TYR A 131 11.17 -17.25 2.09
C TYR A 131 10.01 -16.29 1.79
N ASP A 132 10.05 -15.08 2.35
CA ASP A 132 9.05 -14.04 2.15
C ASP A 132 8.92 -13.68 0.65
N ARG A 133 10.03 -13.56 -0.07
CA ARG A 133 10.00 -13.29 -1.52
C ARG A 133 9.29 -14.40 -2.31
N GLU A 134 9.59 -15.65 -2.01
CA GLU A 134 8.91 -16.78 -2.65
C GLU A 134 7.44 -16.89 -2.22
N SER A 135 7.11 -16.49 -0.99
CA SER A 135 5.73 -16.47 -0.48
C SER A 135 4.89 -15.32 -1.07
N ALA A 136 5.53 -14.18 -1.36
CA ALA A 136 4.92 -13.13 -2.16
C ALA A 136 4.59 -13.66 -3.56
N ASN A 137 5.55 -14.28 -4.25
CA ASN A 137 5.33 -14.90 -5.57
C ASN A 137 4.22 -15.96 -5.54
N PHE A 138 4.19 -16.80 -4.50
CA PHE A 138 3.13 -17.80 -4.27
C PHE A 138 1.74 -17.16 -4.22
N SER A 139 1.61 -15.98 -3.62
CA SER A 139 0.33 -15.29 -3.40
C SER A 139 -0.12 -14.41 -4.58
N ARG A 140 0.62 -14.39 -5.69
CA ARG A 140 0.38 -13.51 -6.85
C ARG A 140 -1.00 -13.70 -7.46
N SER A 141 -1.39 -14.95 -7.72
CA SER A 141 -2.67 -15.26 -8.35
C SER A 141 -3.84 -14.89 -7.45
N ASP A 142 -3.70 -15.10 -6.14
CA ASP A 142 -4.74 -14.75 -5.16
C ASP A 142 -4.93 -13.23 -5.05
N LEU A 143 -3.86 -12.44 -5.09
CA LEU A 143 -3.98 -10.98 -5.15
C LEU A 143 -4.70 -10.56 -6.44
N ALA A 144 -4.31 -11.12 -7.59
CA ALA A 144 -4.99 -10.86 -8.86
C ALA A 144 -6.48 -11.22 -8.78
N ASP A 145 -6.85 -12.32 -8.13
CA ASP A 145 -8.24 -12.72 -7.92
C ASP A 145 -9.03 -11.78 -7.01
N VAL A 146 -8.42 -11.28 -5.94
CA VAL A 146 -9.03 -10.27 -5.06
C VAL A 146 -9.31 -8.98 -5.84
N LEU A 147 -8.32 -8.47 -6.58
CA LEU A 147 -8.45 -7.25 -7.38
C LEU A 147 -9.49 -7.42 -8.49
N ARG A 148 -9.46 -8.57 -9.19
CA ARG A 148 -10.42 -8.93 -10.23
C ARG A 148 -11.83 -9.02 -9.66
N SER A 149 -12.03 -9.65 -8.51
CA SER A 149 -13.33 -9.80 -7.88
C SER A 149 -13.91 -8.45 -7.44
N ALA A 150 -13.09 -7.60 -6.82
CA ALA A 150 -13.48 -6.25 -6.47
C ALA A 150 -13.88 -5.44 -7.72
N ALA A 151 -13.07 -5.46 -8.77
CA ALA A 151 -13.35 -4.70 -9.99
C ALA A 151 -14.57 -5.23 -10.79
N LYS A 152 -14.87 -6.53 -10.71
CA LYS A 152 -16.06 -7.12 -11.35
C LYS A 152 -17.36 -6.83 -10.59
N SER A 153 -17.29 -6.53 -9.29
CA SER A 153 -18.48 -6.28 -8.49
C SER A 153 -19.26 -5.05 -9.02
N PRO A 154 -20.58 -5.15 -9.23
CA PRO A 154 -21.40 -3.99 -9.58
C PRO A 154 -21.56 -3.00 -8.42
N LEU A 155 -21.23 -3.43 -7.20
CA LEU A 155 -21.27 -2.59 -6.01
C LEU A 155 -19.99 -1.77 -5.82
N VAL A 156 -18.91 -2.05 -6.56
CA VAL A 156 -17.64 -1.32 -6.44
C VAL A 156 -17.55 -0.34 -7.60
N ASP A 157 -17.36 0.94 -7.32
CA ASP A 157 -17.18 1.95 -8.37
C ASP A 157 -15.70 2.13 -8.73
N GLU A 158 -14.81 1.95 -7.75
CA GLU A 158 -13.37 2.20 -7.90
C GLU A 158 -12.56 1.32 -6.94
N VAL A 159 -11.41 0.84 -7.42
CA VAL A 159 -10.41 0.11 -6.65
C VAL A 159 -9.08 0.83 -6.76
N VAL A 160 -8.48 1.11 -5.60
CA VAL A 160 -7.13 1.66 -5.50
C VAL A 160 -6.30 0.71 -4.66
N VAL A 161 -5.06 0.49 -5.10
CA VAL A 161 -4.11 -0.37 -4.40
C VAL A 161 -3.02 0.49 -3.77
N MET A 162 -2.73 0.25 -2.50
CA MET A 162 -1.55 0.79 -1.82
C MET A 162 -0.67 -0.38 -1.40
N ALA A 163 0.57 -0.39 -1.84
CA ALA A 163 1.48 -1.50 -1.60
C ALA A 163 2.81 -0.98 -1.05
N HIS A 164 3.31 -1.63 0.01
CA HIS A 164 4.55 -1.23 0.68
C HIS A 164 5.67 -2.23 0.40
N SER A 165 6.88 -1.73 0.13
CA SER A 165 8.10 -2.54 0.06
C SER A 165 7.96 -3.73 -0.90
N MET A 166 8.19 -4.96 -0.45
CA MET A 166 8.01 -6.19 -1.23
C MET A 166 6.54 -6.44 -1.65
N GLY A 167 5.57 -5.84 -0.97
CA GLY A 167 4.17 -5.83 -1.42
C GLY A 167 3.98 -5.08 -2.75
N ALA A 168 4.84 -4.11 -3.05
CA ALA A 168 4.83 -3.40 -4.33
C ALA A 168 5.26 -4.32 -5.47
N TRP A 169 6.29 -5.16 -5.27
CA TRP A 169 6.66 -6.23 -6.19
C TRP A 169 5.48 -7.14 -6.51
N LEU A 170 4.85 -7.67 -5.45
CA LEU A 170 3.69 -8.55 -5.57
C LEU A 170 2.54 -7.90 -6.34
N THR A 171 2.27 -6.63 -6.06
CA THR A 171 1.20 -5.87 -6.71
C THR A 171 1.47 -5.67 -8.20
N VAL A 172 2.68 -5.23 -8.57
CA VAL A 172 3.06 -5.02 -9.98
C VAL A 172 2.97 -6.33 -10.75
N GLU A 173 3.49 -7.42 -10.18
CA GLU A 173 3.47 -8.72 -10.83
C GLU A 173 2.03 -9.31 -10.94
N ALA A 174 1.15 -9.09 -9.94
CA ALA A 174 -0.26 -9.48 -10.03
C ALA A 174 -1.01 -8.70 -11.14
N LEU A 175 -0.78 -7.39 -11.26
CA LEU A 175 -1.37 -6.57 -12.32
C LEU A 175 -0.88 -6.96 -13.72
N ARG A 176 0.41 -7.28 -13.83
CA ARG A 176 0.99 -7.82 -15.06
C ARG A 176 0.37 -9.16 -15.43
N GLN A 177 0.22 -10.08 -14.47
CA GLN A 177 -0.47 -11.34 -14.71
C GLN A 177 -1.88 -11.08 -15.24
N MET A 178 -2.66 -10.19 -14.62
CA MET A 178 -4.00 -9.84 -15.10
C MET A 178 -3.97 -9.29 -16.53
N ALA A 179 -3.02 -8.41 -16.87
CA ALA A 179 -2.91 -7.89 -18.23
C ALA A 179 -2.63 -8.99 -19.26
N LEU A 180 -1.74 -9.93 -18.92
CA LEU A 180 -1.37 -11.04 -19.81
C LEU A 180 -2.46 -12.10 -19.92
N THR A 181 -3.17 -12.43 -18.83
CA THR A 181 -4.20 -13.46 -18.82
C THR A 181 -5.55 -12.96 -19.33
N ASP A 182 -5.92 -11.72 -18.99
CA ASP A 182 -7.24 -11.17 -19.28
C ASP A 182 -7.20 -10.21 -20.50
N GLY A 183 -6.00 -9.98 -21.07
CA GLY A 183 -5.75 -9.04 -22.16
C GLY A 183 -5.85 -7.56 -21.78
N ARG A 184 -6.17 -7.26 -20.52
CA ARG A 184 -6.34 -5.89 -19.98
C ARG A 184 -6.39 -5.89 -18.46
N ILE A 185 -6.07 -4.74 -17.87
CA ILE A 185 -6.39 -4.47 -16.47
C ILE A 185 -7.82 -3.87 -16.40
N PRO A 186 -8.67 -4.30 -15.45
CA PRO A 186 -10.00 -3.73 -15.27
C PRO A 186 -9.98 -2.20 -15.07
N LYS A 187 -10.84 -1.45 -15.79
CA LYS A 187 -10.91 0.02 -15.71
C LYS A 187 -11.21 0.59 -14.32
N LYS A 188 -11.82 -0.21 -13.43
CA LYS A 188 -12.08 0.20 -12.04
C LYS A 188 -10.83 0.23 -11.18
N LEU A 189 -9.75 -0.43 -11.59
CA LEU A 189 -8.43 -0.29 -10.98
C LEU A 189 -7.80 0.97 -11.55
N THR A 190 -8.03 2.09 -10.88
CA THR A 190 -7.69 3.43 -11.38
C THR A 190 -6.29 3.84 -10.97
N ASN A 191 -5.91 3.55 -9.72
CA ASN A 191 -4.69 4.06 -9.10
C ASN A 191 -3.97 2.97 -8.29
N VAL A 192 -2.64 3.01 -8.36
CA VAL A 192 -1.75 2.17 -7.58
C VAL A 192 -0.69 3.06 -6.93
N VAL A 193 -0.57 3.00 -5.61
CA VAL A 193 0.45 3.67 -4.81
C VAL A 193 1.47 2.64 -4.36
N LEU A 194 2.72 2.82 -4.76
CA LEU A 194 3.84 1.94 -4.44
C LEU A 194 4.78 2.69 -3.48
N ALA A 195 4.73 2.34 -2.20
CA ALA A 195 5.52 2.99 -1.16
C ALA A 195 6.84 2.25 -0.92
N SER A 196 7.97 2.97 -1.06
CA SER A 196 9.33 2.43 -0.95
C SER A 196 9.52 1.06 -1.63
N PRO A 197 9.23 0.90 -2.94
CA PRO A 197 9.14 -0.43 -3.54
C PRO A 197 10.45 -1.21 -3.49
N ASP A 198 10.39 -2.40 -2.91
CA ASP A 198 11.48 -3.37 -2.94
C ASP A 198 11.42 -4.19 -4.23
N LEU A 199 11.63 -3.49 -5.35
CA LEU A 199 11.54 -4.03 -6.69
C LEU A 199 12.69 -3.48 -7.52
N ASP A 200 13.36 -4.36 -8.25
CA ASP A 200 14.33 -4.02 -9.28
C ASP A 200 13.75 -3.07 -10.34
N ILE A 201 14.47 -2.00 -10.69
CA ILE A 201 13.98 -0.99 -11.65
C ILE A 201 13.81 -1.52 -13.07
N ASP A 202 14.68 -2.38 -13.55
CA ASP A 202 14.58 -2.93 -14.90
C ASP A 202 13.43 -3.92 -14.99
N VAL A 203 13.25 -4.74 -13.94
CA VAL A 203 12.09 -5.63 -13.85
C VAL A 203 10.80 -4.82 -13.77
N PHE A 204 10.74 -3.78 -12.93
CA PHE A 204 9.58 -2.89 -12.85
C PHE A 204 9.19 -2.34 -14.22
N ARG A 205 10.15 -1.74 -14.94
CA ARG A 205 9.92 -1.16 -16.27
C ARG A 205 9.42 -2.22 -17.24
N ARG A 206 10.05 -3.38 -17.27
CA ARG A 206 9.63 -4.49 -18.13
C ARG A 206 8.20 -4.92 -17.84
N GLN A 207 7.88 -5.16 -16.57
CA GLN A 207 6.54 -5.58 -16.16
C GLN A 207 5.48 -4.55 -16.49
N VAL A 208 5.78 -3.27 -16.26
CA VAL A 208 4.89 -2.15 -16.56
C VAL A 208 4.64 -2.00 -18.06
N MET A 209 5.67 -2.17 -18.91
CA MET A 209 5.49 -2.19 -20.36
C MET A 209 4.61 -3.36 -20.81
N GLU A 210 4.77 -4.54 -20.20
CA GLU A 210 3.97 -5.73 -20.50
C GLU A 210 2.49 -5.60 -20.08
N MET A 211 2.15 -4.67 -19.18
CA MET A 211 0.76 -4.34 -18.85
C MET A 211 0.02 -3.60 -19.99
N GLY A 212 0.76 -3.00 -20.92
CA GLY A 212 0.22 -2.20 -22.01
C GLY A 212 -0.30 -0.81 -21.58
N PRO A 213 -0.94 -0.07 -22.50
CA PRO A 213 -1.34 1.32 -22.28
C PRO A 213 -2.53 1.48 -21.32
N ASN A 214 -3.41 0.48 -21.28
CA ASN A 214 -4.64 0.45 -20.47
C ASN A 214 -4.38 -0.02 -19.02
N ARG A 215 -3.31 0.46 -18.40
CA ARG A 215 -2.90 0.13 -17.02
C ARG A 215 -3.36 1.21 -16.02
N PRO A 216 -3.38 0.96 -14.70
CA PRO A 216 -3.68 2.01 -13.72
C PRO A 216 -2.64 3.13 -13.73
N ASN A 217 -2.98 4.30 -13.21
CA ASN A 217 -2.00 5.32 -12.85
C ASN A 217 -1.16 4.82 -11.68
N MET A 218 0.16 5.02 -11.74
CA MET A 218 1.07 4.57 -10.69
C MET A 218 1.71 5.78 -10.01
N THR A 219 1.60 5.83 -8.70
CA THR A 219 2.34 6.75 -7.84
C THR A 219 3.41 5.96 -7.10
N ILE A 220 4.65 6.42 -7.10
CA ILE A 220 5.77 5.78 -6.43
C ILE A 220 6.31 6.74 -5.38
N PHE A 221 6.43 6.28 -4.15
CA PHE A 221 7.16 7.01 -3.11
C PHE A 221 8.56 6.44 -3.00
N VAL A 222 9.56 7.31 -3.16
CA VAL A 222 10.98 6.93 -3.09
C VAL A 222 11.66 7.68 -1.96
N SER A 223 12.71 7.09 -1.41
CA SER A 223 13.56 7.74 -0.41
C SER A 223 14.98 7.22 -0.55
N ARG A 224 15.93 8.10 -0.84
CA ARG A 224 17.34 7.72 -1.05
C ARG A 224 18.05 7.27 0.23
N ASN A 225 17.54 7.73 1.38
CA ASN A 225 18.03 7.36 2.71
C ASN A 225 17.26 6.18 3.34
N ASP A 226 16.60 5.36 2.52
CA ASP A 226 15.90 4.15 2.97
C ASP A 226 16.90 3.01 3.28
N HIS A 227 17.10 2.74 4.57
CA HIS A 227 18.08 1.77 5.02
C HIS A 227 17.61 0.33 4.79
N ALA A 228 16.30 0.05 4.79
CA ALA A 228 15.79 -1.29 4.51
C ALA A 228 16.06 -1.68 3.05
N LEU A 229 15.87 -0.74 2.12
CA LEU A 229 16.20 -0.98 0.71
C LEU A 229 17.70 -1.11 0.48
N SER A 230 18.56 -0.45 1.27
CA SER A 230 20.01 -0.67 1.19
C SER A 230 20.41 -2.12 1.51
N LEU A 231 19.76 -2.75 2.50
CA LEU A 231 19.97 -4.15 2.84
C LEU A 231 19.44 -5.06 1.72
N SER A 232 18.26 -4.78 1.18
CA SER A 232 17.71 -5.55 0.07
C SER A 232 18.58 -5.49 -1.19
N ARG A 233 19.16 -4.32 -1.51
CA ARG A 233 20.14 -4.16 -2.59
C ARG A 233 21.33 -5.09 -2.38
N ALA A 234 21.90 -5.11 -1.17
CA ALA A 234 23.02 -5.98 -0.85
C ALA A 234 22.67 -7.47 -1.06
N ILE A 235 21.49 -7.90 -0.61
CA ILE A 235 21.00 -9.29 -0.78
C ILE A 235 20.73 -9.62 -2.26
N SER A 236 20.29 -8.64 -3.04
CA SER A 236 19.86 -8.81 -4.44
C SER A 236 20.97 -8.57 -5.46
N GLY A 237 22.24 -8.74 -5.09
CA GLY A 237 23.37 -8.58 -6.01
C GLY A 237 23.71 -7.13 -6.36
N ASN A 238 23.44 -6.20 -5.44
CA ASN A 238 23.72 -4.77 -5.56
C ASN A 238 22.93 -4.05 -6.68
N VAL A 239 21.74 -4.55 -7.01
CA VAL A 239 20.88 -3.94 -8.03
C VAL A 239 19.96 -2.87 -7.45
N THR A 240 19.83 -1.74 -8.13
CA THR A 240 19.02 -0.60 -7.70
C THR A 240 17.53 -0.96 -7.57
N ARG A 241 17.00 -0.73 -6.36
CA ARG A 241 15.56 -0.80 -6.08
C ARG A 241 14.84 0.50 -6.44
N VAL A 242 13.65 0.37 -7.02
CA VAL A 242 12.73 1.47 -7.38
C VAL A 242 12.52 2.41 -6.20
N GLY A 243 12.31 1.91 -4.99
CA GLY A 243 12.06 2.75 -3.81
C GLY A 243 13.23 3.61 -3.35
N ALA A 244 14.44 3.41 -3.89
CA ALA A 244 15.62 4.16 -3.50
C ALA A 244 16.38 4.74 -4.72
N VAL A 245 15.71 4.87 -5.87
CA VAL A 245 16.29 5.51 -7.06
C VAL A 245 16.65 6.97 -6.76
N ASP A 246 17.76 7.42 -7.34
CA ASP A 246 18.12 8.83 -7.32
C ASP A 246 17.67 9.48 -8.64
N LEU A 247 16.58 10.25 -8.60
CA LEU A 247 16.03 10.94 -9.76
C LEU A 247 16.91 12.10 -10.25
N SER A 248 17.95 12.50 -9.49
CA SER A 248 18.94 13.47 -9.96
C SER A 248 20.03 12.82 -10.83
N GLN A 249 20.00 11.50 -11.01
CA GLN A 249 21.03 10.75 -11.73
C GLN A 249 20.41 9.98 -12.91
N GLU A 250 21.08 10.04 -14.06
CA GLU A 250 20.79 9.16 -15.19
C GLU A 250 21.39 7.76 -14.94
N PRO A 251 20.78 6.68 -15.44
CA PRO A 251 19.63 6.67 -16.35
C PRO A 251 18.27 6.70 -15.61
N TYR A 252 18.21 6.73 -14.28
CA TYR A 252 16.96 6.47 -13.54
C TYR A 252 15.84 7.47 -13.84
N LYS A 253 16.17 8.75 -14.03
CA LYS A 253 15.22 9.76 -14.45
C LYS A 253 14.61 9.41 -15.80
N SER A 254 15.41 9.34 -16.87
CA SER A 254 14.92 9.04 -18.21
C SER A 254 14.21 7.68 -18.30
N GLN A 255 14.66 6.69 -17.53
CA GLN A 255 14.03 5.38 -17.45
C GLN A 255 12.59 5.42 -16.93
N LEU A 256 12.33 6.25 -15.91
CA LEU A 256 11.00 6.45 -15.35
C LEU A 256 10.17 7.42 -16.20
N GLU A 257 10.76 8.47 -16.79
CA GLU A 257 10.09 9.38 -17.75
C GLU A 257 9.54 8.63 -18.96
N ALA A 258 10.31 7.67 -19.48
CA ALA A 258 9.91 6.83 -20.60
C ALA A 258 8.69 5.93 -20.28
N THR A 259 8.30 5.81 -19.01
CA THR A 259 7.22 4.95 -18.57
C THR A 259 5.98 5.78 -18.23
N SER A 260 5.18 6.11 -19.26
CA SER A 260 4.04 7.04 -19.15
C SER A 260 3.02 6.73 -18.04
N GLY A 261 2.41 7.76 -17.45
CA GLY A 261 1.44 7.61 -16.34
C GLY A 261 2.05 7.01 -15.07
N ILE A 262 3.31 7.33 -14.81
CA ILE A 262 3.98 7.15 -13.52
C ILE A 262 4.25 8.52 -12.92
N VAL A 263 3.95 8.66 -11.64
CA VAL A 263 4.31 9.82 -10.83
C VAL A 263 5.19 9.34 -9.69
N VAL A 264 6.26 10.05 -9.39
CA VAL A 264 7.22 9.74 -8.35
C VAL A 264 7.29 10.90 -7.38
N LEU A 265 7.15 10.62 -6.09
CA LEU A 265 7.37 11.59 -5.01
C LEU A 265 8.62 11.18 -4.25
N ASP A 266 9.61 12.06 -4.24
CA ASP A 266 10.83 11.88 -3.47
C ASP A 266 10.64 12.41 -2.04
N LEU A 267 10.65 11.48 -1.10
CA LEU A 267 10.49 11.70 0.33
C LEU A 267 11.85 11.83 1.05
N THR A 268 12.96 11.86 0.33
CA THR A 268 14.32 11.89 0.91
C THR A 268 14.49 13.03 1.92
N ALA A 269 13.96 14.21 1.60
CA ALA A 269 14.08 15.41 2.42
C ALA A 269 13.10 15.46 3.60
N LEU A 270 12.13 14.54 3.67
CA LEU A 270 11.25 14.43 4.83
C LEU A 270 12.04 13.95 6.05
N GLN A 271 11.89 14.71 7.14
CA GLN A 271 12.36 14.34 8.47
C GLN A 271 11.30 13.48 9.17
N GLY A 272 11.75 12.66 10.12
CA GLY A 272 10.90 11.63 10.74
C GLY A 272 10.86 10.34 9.93
N GLY A 273 10.08 9.37 10.40
CA GLY A 273 10.07 8.01 9.86
C GLY A 273 10.17 6.95 10.95
N ASP A 274 10.19 5.68 10.53
CA ASP A 274 10.68 4.59 11.37
C ASP A 274 12.21 4.57 11.40
N ALA A 275 12.79 3.73 12.27
CA ALA A 275 14.25 3.62 12.44
C ALA A 275 15.04 3.33 11.15
N LEU A 276 14.36 2.81 10.12
CA LEU A 276 14.94 2.46 8.82
C LEU A 276 14.62 3.47 7.72
N ASN A 277 13.88 4.54 8.00
CA ASN A 277 13.37 5.49 7.00
C ASN A 277 12.55 4.82 5.87
N HIS A 278 11.98 3.64 6.13
CA HIS A 278 11.31 2.77 5.17
C HIS A 278 9.77 2.91 5.20
N SER A 279 9.23 3.45 6.28
CA SER A 279 7.79 3.61 6.49
C SER A 279 7.32 5.05 6.50
N LYS A 280 8.15 6.01 6.03
CA LYS A 280 7.83 7.45 6.02
C LYS A 280 6.46 7.76 5.42
N PHE A 281 6.04 7.02 4.40
CA PHE A 281 4.73 7.17 3.76
C PHE A 281 3.52 7.05 4.71
N ALA A 282 3.65 6.31 5.81
CA ALA A 282 2.57 6.06 6.78
C ALA A 282 2.85 6.63 8.16
N THR A 283 4.11 7.01 8.46
CA THR A 283 4.53 7.47 9.78
C THR A 283 4.74 8.97 9.88
N THR A 284 4.82 9.70 8.76
CA THR A 284 4.93 11.17 8.78
C THR A 284 3.55 11.84 8.61
N PRO A 285 3.22 12.85 9.44
CA PRO A 285 1.94 13.56 9.35
C PRO A 285 1.68 14.16 7.96
N GLU A 286 2.71 14.66 7.29
CA GLU A 286 2.64 15.26 5.95
C GLU A 286 2.14 14.24 4.93
N MET A 287 2.66 13.00 4.97
CA MET A 287 2.24 11.95 4.05
C MET A 287 0.83 11.45 4.36
N VAL A 288 0.47 11.33 5.64
CA VAL A 288 -0.90 11.02 6.06
C VAL A 288 -1.88 12.06 5.53
N GLN A 289 -1.56 13.35 5.62
CA GLN A 289 -2.42 14.42 5.10
C GLN A 289 -2.54 14.36 3.57
N ILE A 290 -1.43 14.16 2.84
CA ILE A 290 -1.45 14.01 1.38
C ILE A 290 -2.31 12.81 0.98
N LEU A 291 -2.13 11.66 1.64
CA LEU A 291 -2.92 10.45 1.40
C LEU A 291 -4.40 10.69 1.73
N GLY A 292 -4.72 11.30 2.87
CA GLY A 292 -6.08 11.59 3.30
C GLY A 292 -6.80 12.54 2.35
N ASN A 293 -6.21 13.69 2.03
CA ASN A 293 -6.79 14.68 1.13
C ASN A 293 -7.07 14.07 -0.26
N ARG A 294 -6.16 13.24 -0.76
CA ARG A 294 -6.30 12.61 -2.08
C ARG A 294 -7.27 11.43 -2.10
N MET A 295 -7.27 10.59 -1.07
CA MET A 295 -8.27 9.53 -0.91
C MET A 295 -9.68 10.13 -0.75
N MET A 296 -9.82 11.25 -0.04
CA MET A 296 -11.08 11.97 0.09
C MET A 296 -11.55 12.60 -1.23
N ALA A 297 -10.62 13.18 -2.00
CA ALA A 297 -10.89 13.83 -3.27
C ALA A 297 -11.08 12.84 -4.45
N GLY A 298 -10.49 11.65 -4.39
CA GLY A 298 -10.45 10.72 -5.53
C GLY A 298 -9.62 11.25 -6.70
N GLN A 299 -8.63 12.10 -6.42
CA GLN A 299 -7.79 12.74 -7.43
C GLN A 299 -6.50 11.94 -7.65
N THR A 300 -6.06 11.90 -8.90
CA THR A 300 -4.70 11.50 -9.29
C THR A 300 -3.69 12.54 -8.82
N ILE A 301 -2.49 12.11 -8.44
CA ILE A 301 -1.39 13.04 -8.21
C ILE A 301 -0.98 13.66 -9.55
N SER A 302 -1.15 14.97 -9.72
CA SER A 302 -0.70 15.68 -10.94
C SER A 302 0.20 16.88 -10.60
N ASP A 303 1.05 17.26 -11.56
CA ASP A 303 2.12 18.27 -11.41
C ASP A 303 1.61 19.66 -11.00
N GLN A 304 0.40 20.05 -11.43
CA GLN A 304 -0.14 21.39 -11.18
C GLN A 304 -0.59 21.62 -9.73
N GLU A 305 -0.98 20.56 -9.00
CA GLU A 305 -1.54 20.69 -7.65
C GLU A 305 -0.47 20.63 -6.55
N LEU A 306 0.69 20.03 -6.81
CA LEU A 306 1.81 20.01 -5.86
C LEU A 306 2.71 21.24 -5.98
N THR A 307 2.75 21.87 -7.15
CA THR A 307 3.47 23.13 -7.38
C THR A 307 2.66 24.36 -6.94
N GLY A 308 1.32 24.28 -6.92
CA GLY A 308 0.45 25.35 -6.42
C GLY A 308 0.34 25.45 -4.88
N ALA A 309 0.86 24.47 -4.13
CA ALA A 309 0.89 24.52 -2.67
C ALA A 309 2.07 25.35 -2.11
N THR A 310 2.96 25.84 -2.98
CA THR A 310 3.98 26.82 -2.62
C THR A 310 3.46 28.22 -2.96
N ALA A 311 2.86 28.87 -1.96
CA ALA A 311 2.42 30.27 -1.94
C ALA A 311 1.25 30.67 -2.86
N ALA A 312 0.18 31.15 -2.20
CA ALA A 312 -0.98 31.88 -2.75
C ALA A 312 -2.05 31.04 -3.47
N GLU A 313 -3.01 30.50 -2.71
CA GLU A 313 -4.44 30.87 -2.79
C GLU A 313 -5.27 29.96 -1.85
N ALA A 314 -5.68 30.53 -0.72
CA ALA A 314 -6.81 30.02 0.06
C ALA A 314 -7.67 31.22 0.48
N VAL A 315 -8.37 31.79 -0.50
CA VAL A 315 -9.56 32.60 -0.24
C VAL A 315 -10.68 31.63 0.16
N GLY A 316 -11.10 31.69 1.41
CA GLY A 316 -12.39 31.16 1.86
C GLY A 316 -12.42 29.69 2.29
N GLY A 317 -11.84 29.39 3.46
CA GLY A 317 -12.05 28.14 4.18
C GLY A 317 -10.95 27.91 5.21
N VAL A 318 -11.32 27.69 6.47
CA VAL A 318 -10.38 27.56 7.59
C VAL A 318 -9.41 26.40 7.33
N ILE A 319 -8.16 26.70 6.96
CA ILE A 319 -7.09 25.73 6.76
C ILE A 319 -6.03 25.98 7.84
N GLY A 320 -5.85 25.00 8.72
CA GLY A 320 -4.70 24.94 9.62
C GLY A 320 -3.42 24.79 8.79
N ALA A 321 -2.37 25.51 9.21
CA ALA A 321 -1.10 25.63 8.49
C ALA A 321 -0.57 24.27 7.98
N VAL A 322 -0.47 24.15 6.66
CA VAL A 322 0.23 23.03 6.01
C VAL A 322 1.72 23.30 6.17
N VAL A 323 2.40 22.50 6.98
CA VAL A 323 3.86 22.47 7.03
C VAL A 323 4.32 21.89 5.69
N THR A 324 4.78 22.76 4.78
CA THR A 324 5.32 22.37 3.48
C THR A 324 6.72 21.79 3.69
N ALA A 325 6.79 20.49 3.98
CA ALA A 325 8.05 19.77 3.83
C ALA A 325 8.39 19.67 2.33
N PRO A 326 9.66 19.79 1.92
CA PRO A 326 10.04 19.83 0.51
C PRO A 326 9.95 18.42 -0.10
N ILE A 327 8.76 18.02 -0.52
CA ILE A 327 8.54 16.80 -1.31
C ILE A 327 8.77 17.16 -2.78
N THR A 328 9.78 16.56 -3.39
CA THR A 328 10.01 16.73 -4.84
C THR A 328 9.08 15.81 -5.60
N VAL A 329 8.43 16.34 -6.62
CA VAL A 329 7.47 15.62 -7.46
C VAL A 329 8.04 15.52 -8.85
N PHE A 330 7.92 14.33 -9.43
CA PHE A 330 8.34 14.03 -10.78
C PHE A 330 7.22 13.25 -11.47
N ALA A 331 6.78 13.68 -12.65
CA ALA A 331 5.82 12.94 -13.44
C ALA A 331 6.40 12.55 -14.80
N ALA A 332 6.23 11.29 -15.16
CA ALA A 332 6.40 10.83 -16.52
C ALA A 332 5.26 11.41 -17.38
N GLY A 333 5.56 11.75 -18.64
CA GLY A 333 4.61 12.40 -19.56
C GLY A 333 3.22 11.74 -19.59
N ALA A 334 2.20 12.56 -19.86
CA ALA A 334 0.81 12.12 -19.96
C ALA A 334 0.67 11.01 -21.00
N ARG A 335 -0.24 10.06 -20.75
CA ARG A 335 -0.58 9.03 -21.73
C ARG A 335 -1.40 9.67 -22.85
N ASN A 336 -0.92 9.53 -24.10
CA ASN A 336 -1.71 9.82 -25.30
C ASN A 336 -2.85 8.81 -25.46
#